data_AF-A0A0F9PL73-F1
#
_entry.id   AF-A0A0F9PL73-F1
#
_cell.length_a   1.000
_cell.length_b   1.000
_cell.length_c   1.000
_cell.angle_alpha   90.00
_cell.angle_beta   90.00
_cell.angle_gamma   90.00
#
_symmetry.space_group_name_H-M   'P 1'
#
loop_
_entity.id
_entity.type
_entity.pdbx_description
1 polymer ?
#
loop_
_entity_poly.entity_id
_entity_poly.type
_entity_poly.pdbx_seq_one_letter_code
_entity_poly.pdbx_strand_id
1 'polypeptide(L)'
;MARVVRLTDNVLLGLARMGNVRSQLPAFKTLFNSLGRRGCGRCRKKGVRRQRDVLLSLKRTIADNGSMVRILKKIIKADSIEIYIPNGKVVVKRVL
;
A
#
# COMPACT_ATOMS: atom_id res chain seq x y z
N MET A 1 -9.88 16.64 -16.01
CA MET A 1 -9.51 16.58 -14.57
C MET A 1 -8.56 15.42 -14.36
N ALA A 2 -7.34 15.66 -13.87
CA ALA A 2 -6.40 14.58 -13.56
C ALA A 2 -6.84 13.85 -12.29
N ARG A 3 -7.04 12.52 -12.37
CA ARG A 3 -7.37 11.68 -11.21
C ARG A 3 -6.12 11.41 -10.39
N VAL A 4 -5.95 12.16 -9.31
CA VAL A 4 -4.88 11.97 -8.33
C VAL A 4 -5.39 11.06 -7.20
N VAL A 5 -4.71 9.94 -6.96
CA VAL A 5 -5.03 9.02 -5.87
C VAL A 5 -3.97 9.08 -4.79
N ARG A 6 -4.40 9.36 -3.55
CA ARG A 6 -3.56 9.33 -2.36
C ARG A 6 -3.49 7.92 -1.79
N LEU A 7 -2.30 7.31 -1.79
CA LEU A 7 -2.03 6.03 -1.11
C LEU A 7 -1.88 6.26 0.40
N THR A 8 -3.03 6.41 1.05
CA THR A 8 -3.13 6.35 2.51
C THR A 8 -3.09 4.91 2.99
N ASP A 9 -2.95 4.70 4.31
CA ASP A 9 -2.96 3.36 4.90
C ASP A 9 -4.25 2.62 4.54
N ASN A 10 -5.40 3.28 4.60
CA ASN A 10 -6.69 2.67 4.24
C ASN A 10 -6.77 2.26 2.77
N VAL A 11 -6.21 3.05 1.86
CA VAL A 11 -6.17 2.71 0.43
C VAL A 11 -5.26 1.51 0.21
N LEU A 12 -4.09 1.45 0.84
CA LEU A 12 -3.18 0.30 0.76
C LEU A 12 -3.81 -0.98 1.35
N LEU A 13 -4.54 -0.85 2.45
CA LEU A 13 -5.30 -1.95 3.04
C LEU A 13 -6.44 -2.42 2.14
N GLY A 14 -7.13 -1.49 1.46
CA GLY A 14 -8.14 -1.80 0.45
C GLY A 14 -7.54 -2.55 -0.73
N LEU A 15 -6.43 -2.04 -1.28
CA LEU A 15 -5.67 -2.68 -2.37
C LEU A 15 -5.15 -4.07 -1.99
N ALA A 16 -4.68 -4.25 -0.76
CA ALA A 16 -4.24 -5.55 -0.26
C ALA A 16 -5.35 -6.60 -0.23
N ARG A 17 -6.63 -6.19 -0.12
CA ARG A 17 -7.77 -7.11 -0.19
C ARG A 17 -8.16 -7.46 -1.61
N MET A 18 -7.77 -6.66 -2.61
CA MET A 18 -8.10 -6.92 -4.01
C MET A 18 -7.26 -8.08 -4.57
N GLY A 19 -7.92 -9.07 -5.17
CA GLY A 19 -7.24 -10.26 -5.73
C GLY A 19 -6.31 -9.93 -6.90
N ASN A 20 -6.72 -9.01 -7.77
CA ASN A 20 -5.93 -8.55 -8.91
C ASN A 20 -4.62 -7.85 -8.50
N VAL A 21 -4.65 -7.00 -7.48
CA VAL A 21 -3.45 -6.36 -6.92
C VAL A 21 -2.51 -7.40 -6.32
N ARG A 22 -3.03 -8.34 -5.53
CA ARG A 22 -2.21 -9.40 -4.91
C ARG A 22 -1.56 -10.32 -5.93
N SER A 23 -2.21 -10.58 -7.05
CA SER A 23 -1.67 -11.41 -8.12
C SER A 23 -0.54 -10.72 -8.89
N GLN A 24 -0.60 -9.39 -9.03
CA GLN A 24 0.40 -8.62 -9.79
C GLN A 24 1.53 -8.09 -8.90
N LEU A 25 1.30 -7.91 -7.60
CA LEU A 25 2.25 -7.31 -6.67
C LEU A 25 2.43 -8.19 -5.42
N PRO A 26 3.51 -8.98 -5.35
CA PRO A 26 3.74 -9.89 -4.21
C PRO A 26 3.88 -9.15 -2.87
N ALA A 27 4.31 -7.89 -2.87
CA ALA A 27 4.36 -7.06 -1.67
C ALA A 27 2.98 -6.85 -1.01
N PHE A 28 1.90 -6.76 -1.81
CA PHE A 28 0.54 -6.67 -1.29
C PHE A 28 0.01 -8.01 -0.76
N LYS A 29 0.51 -9.15 -1.27
CA LYS A 29 0.25 -10.48 -0.70
C LYS A 29 0.86 -10.60 0.69
N THR A 30 2.09 -10.12 0.88
CA THR A 30 2.75 -10.06 2.20
C THR A 30 2.00 -9.15 3.17
N LEU A 31 1.57 -7.96 2.72
CA LEU A 31 0.71 -7.08 3.52
C LEU A 31 -0.58 -7.80 3.92
N PHE A 32 -1.30 -8.40 2.96
CA PHE A 32 -2.54 -9.12 3.23
C PHE A 32 -2.37 -10.26 4.25
N ASN A 33 -1.30 -11.06 4.10
CA ASN A 33 -0.99 -12.13 5.05
C ASN A 33 -0.66 -11.59 6.45
N SER A 34 -0.01 -10.43 6.52
CA SER A 34 0.34 -9.75 7.78
C SER A 34 -0.87 -9.12 8.50
N LEU A 35 -1.97 -8.86 7.79
CA LEU A 35 -3.23 -8.44 8.40
C LEU A 35 -3.91 -9.56 9.20
N GLY A 36 -3.43 -10.80 9.04
CA GLY A 36 -3.94 -11.97 9.72
C GLY A 36 -5.27 -12.45 9.15
N ARG A 37 -5.45 -13.77 9.06
CA ARG A 37 -6.80 -14.34 9.05
C ARG A 37 -7.45 -13.96 10.38
N ARG A 38 -8.72 -13.54 10.40
CA ARG A 38 -9.50 -13.41 11.64
C ARG A 38 -9.50 -14.78 12.35
N GLY A 39 -8.50 -15.01 13.20
CA GLY A 39 -8.32 -16.20 14.02
C GLY A 39 -8.30 -15.75 15.47
N CYS A 40 -9.07 -16.45 16.29
CA CYS A 40 -9.46 -16.14 17.65
C CYS A 40 -8.30 -15.78 18.60
N GLY A 41 -8.56 -14.88 19.56
CA GLY A 41 -7.82 -14.83 20.83
C GLY A 41 -6.74 -13.76 20.97
N ARG A 42 -7.03 -12.74 21.79
CA ARG A 42 -6.08 -12.07 22.71
C ARG A 42 -4.66 -11.74 22.20
N CYS A 43 -4.50 -10.95 21.12
CA CYS A 43 -3.20 -10.32 20.77
C CYS A 43 -3.32 -8.93 20.08
N ARG A 44 -4.33 -8.11 20.43
CA ARG A 44 -4.66 -6.88 19.67
C ARG A 44 -3.63 -5.74 19.72
N LYS A 45 -2.71 -5.67 20.69
CA LYS A 45 -1.77 -4.53 20.81
C LYS A 45 -0.43 -4.70 20.07
N LYS A 46 0.09 -5.94 19.89
CA LYS A 46 1.33 -6.20 19.13
C LYS A 46 1.14 -6.12 17.60
N GLY A 47 -0.06 -6.45 17.10
CA GLY A 47 -0.37 -6.42 15.67
C GLY A 47 -0.33 -5.02 15.06
N VAL A 48 -0.74 -3.99 15.80
CA VAL A 48 -0.85 -2.61 15.30
C VAL A 48 0.51 -1.99 14.98
N ARG A 49 1.54 -2.19 15.82
CA ARG A 49 2.91 -1.72 15.53
C ARG A 49 3.49 -2.44 14.31
N ARG A 50 3.39 -3.76 14.26
CA ARG A 50 3.89 -4.57 13.14
C ARG A 50 3.20 -4.23 11.83
N GLN A 51 1.90 -3.97 11.85
CA GLN A 51 1.13 -3.53 10.67
C GLN A 51 1.60 -2.15 10.19
N ARG A 52 1.88 -1.22 11.10
CA ARG A 52 2.39 0.11 10.76
C ARG A 52 3.78 0.03 10.11
N ASP A 53 4.66 -0.84 10.61
CA ASP A 53 5.99 -1.04 10.03
C ASP A 53 5.91 -1.67 8.63
N VAL A 54 5.02 -2.66 8.44
CA VAL A 54 4.78 -3.27 7.12
C VAL A 54 4.20 -2.26 6.13
N LEU A 55 3.24 -1.43 6.55
CA LEU A 55 2.68 -0.35 5.72
C LEU A 55 3.74 0.69 5.36
N LEU A 56 4.59 1.08 6.32
CA LEU A 56 5.68 2.01 6.08
C LEU A 56 6.70 1.45 5.08
N SER A 57 7.11 0.20 5.28
CA SER A 57 8.01 -0.51 4.38
C SER A 57 7.40 -0.60 2.97
N LEU A 58 6.13 -0.99 2.85
CA LEU A 58 5.43 -1.07 1.57
C LEU A 58 5.37 0.28 0.86
N LYS A 59 5.08 1.36 1.58
CA LYS A 59 5.08 2.72 1.02
C LYS A 59 6.44 3.12 0.49
N ARG A 60 7.53 2.81 1.21
CA ARG A 60 8.89 3.05 0.74
C ARG A 60 9.20 2.22 -0.50
N THR A 61 8.88 0.92 -0.49
CA THR A 61 9.08 0.05 -1.65
C THR A 61 8.33 0.54 -2.89
N ILE A 62 7.07 0.95 -2.75
CA ILE A 62 6.31 1.55 -3.86
C ILE A 62 6.95 2.88 -4.27
N ALA A 63 7.30 3.72 -3.30
CA ALA A 63 7.94 5.01 -3.57
C ALA A 63 9.28 4.85 -4.28
N ASP A 64 10.06 3.80 -4.04
CA ASP A 64 11.36 3.59 -4.69
C ASP A 64 11.20 2.85 -6.03
N ASN A 65 10.24 1.92 -6.12
CA ASN A 65 10.02 1.08 -7.30
C ASN A 65 9.02 1.71 -8.30
N GLY A 66 9.54 2.42 -9.31
CA GLY A 66 8.74 3.04 -10.38
C GLY A 66 7.83 2.08 -11.14
N SER A 67 8.24 0.81 -11.31
CA SER A 67 7.41 -0.22 -11.96
C SER A 67 6.19 -0.57 -11.12
N MET A 68 6.32 -0.67 -9.79
CA MET A 68 5.17 -0.85 -8.90
C MET A 68 4.19 0.33 -8.96
N VAL A 69 4.70 1.56 -9.02
CA VAL A 69 3.86 2.76 -9.21
C VAL A 69 3.08 2.67 -10.51
N ARG A 70 3.74 2.28 -11.61
CA ARG A 70 3.10 2.15 -12.93
C ARG A 70 2.03 1.05 -12.95
N ILE A 71 2.28 -0.09 -12.32
CA ILE A 71 1.30 -1.18 -12.16
C ILE A 71 0.11 -0.71 -11.33
N LEU A 72 0.37 -0.04 -10.20
CA LEU A 72 -0.68 0.53 -9.37
C LEU A 72 -1.52 1.51 -10.17
N LYS A 73 -0.92 2.50 -10.87
CA LYS A 73 -1.63 3.46 -11.73
C LYS A 73 -2.58 2.75 -12.70
N LYS A 74 -2.13 1.66 -13.33
CA LYS A 74 -2.96 0.84 -14.24
C LYS A 74 -4.15 0.19 -13.51
N ILE A 75 -3.92 -0.39 -12.33
CA ILE A 75 -4.99 -1.08 -11.58
C ILE A 75 -6.03 -0.10 -11.04
N ILE A 76 -5.60 1.02 -10.44
CA ILE A 76 -6.51 2.03 -9.86
C ILE A 76 -7.00 3.06 -10.89
N LYS A 77 -6.56 2.95 -12.16
CA LYS A 77 -6.87 3.87 -13.26
C LYS A 77 -6.67 5.34 -12.85
N ALA A 78 -5.50 5.64 -12.28
CA ALA A 78 -5.14 6.96 -11.77
C ALA A 78 -4.03 7.61 -12.61
N ASP A 79 -4.18 8.91 -12.88
CA ASP A 79 -3.20 9.71 -13.62
C ASP A 79 -1.96 10.04 -12.78
N SER A 80 -2.11 10.10 -11.46
CA SER A 80 -1.00 10.35 -10.53
C SER A 80 -1.25 9.68 -9.18
N ILE A 81 -0.17 9.29 -8.52
CA ILE A 81 -0.19 8.65 -7.21
C ILE A 81 0.61 9.50 -6.22
N GLU A 82 0.00 9.84 -5.10
CA GLU A 82 0.66 10.49 -3.96
C GLU A 82 0.88 9.48 -2.84
N ILE A 83 2.11 9.34 -2.35
CA ILE A 83 2.45 8.39 -1.29
C ILE A 83 2.81 9.14 -0.02
N TYR A 84 2.05 8.91 1.05
CA TYR A 84 2.26 9.58 2.33
C TYR A 84 3.12 8.73 3.28
N ILE A 85 4.37 9.14 3.52
CA ILE A 85 5.27 8.46 4.47
C ILE A 85 5.29 9.27 5.79
N PRO A 86 4.87 8.71 6.94
CA PRO A 86 5.00 9.40 8.23
C PRO A 86 6.48 9.72 8.50
N ASN A 87 6.76 10.97 8.92
CA ASN A 87 8.04 11.71 8.92
C ASN A 87 8.17 12.82 7.85
N GLY A 88 7.05 13.26 7.25
CA GLY A 88 7.00 14.54 6.51
C GLY A 88 7.45 14.51 5.05
N LYS A 89 7.97 13.39 4.54
CA LYS A 89 8.27 13.24 3.10
C LYS A 89 7.04 12.69 2.37
N VAL A 90 6.21 13.61 1.88
CA VAL A 90 5.24 13.28 0.83
C VAL A 90 6.02 13.06 -0.45
N VAL A 91 6.10 11.82 -0.91
CA VAL A 91 6.74 11.50 -2.19
C VAL A 91 5.64 11.55 -3.25
N VAL A 92 5.54 12.70 -3.92
CA VAL A 92 4.69 12.85 -5.12
C VAL A 92 5.47 12.27 -6.30
N LYS A 93 5.15 11.05 -6.71
CA LYS A 93 5.68 10.49 -7.95
C LYS A 93 4.70 10.73 -9.09
N ARG A 94 4.88 11.86 -9.80
CA ARG A 94 4.37 12.02 -11.16
C ARG A 94 5.19 11.11 -12.06
N VAL A 95 4.65 9.95 -12.39
CA VAL A 95 5.16 9.14 -13.49
C VAL A 95 4.42 9.63 -14.74
N LEU A 96 5.12 10.38 -15.60
CA LEU A 96 4.69 10.72 -16.96
C LEU A 96 4.59 9.45 -17.81
#